data_AF-A0A962EI44-F1
#
_entry.id   AF-A0A962EI44-F1
#
_cell.length_a   1.000
_cell.length_b   1.000
_cell.length_c   1.000
_cell.angle_alpha   90.00
_cell.angle_beta   90.00
_cell.angle_gamma   90.00
#
_symmetry.space_group_name_H-M   'P 1'
#
loop_
_entity.id
_entity.type
_entity.pdbx_description
1 polymer ?
#
loop_
_entity_poly.entity_id
_entity_poly.type
_entity_poly.pdbx_seq_one_letter_code
_entity_poly.pdbx_strand_id
1 'polypeptide(L)'
;MQAAAAPPQLTFRAVTLSIILAVVLAAANTYLGLFAGLTIASAIPAAVVSMAVLRLLGGGHILENNIVQTGASAGSSIASGVIFTIPALLILGYWDDFKYSWVLAIAGLGGLLGVLFSVPLRRSLIVDQGLAFPEGKAAAEVLKAGDNPSEGVRLLAIAAFLGGFVKLAAGSGLRLITDTAAHATYFGKSIAYVGTNLSPALFGVGYIVGLNIGIVVLAGGILGWNIAMPIYSTFFMHLDPALATAVVGASAEDAAYAIWSAQIRYLGVGAMLVGGVWTLISLRNSLFSGIKSGLKATSSLAGAKPLHTDQDLPMKAILIGIVVFTIPLALLYHAIVGTWGISLIMTIIMIVAGFLFVSVSAYMAGLVGSSNNPVSGITICTI
;
A
#
# COMPACT_ATOMS: atom_id res chain seq x y z
N MET A 1 43.00 14.60 -14.95
CA MET A 1 42.13 14.93 -13.82
C MET A 1 41.56 13.63 -13.27
N GLN A 2 42.02 13.18 -12.10
CA GLN A 2 41.40 12.02 -11.43
C GLN A 2 39.94 12.39 -11.13
N ALA A 3 39.00 11.61 -11.65
CA ALA A 3 37.59 11.76 -11.31
C ALA A 3 37.47 11.63 -9.79
N ALA A 4 37.07 12.69 -9.10
CA ALA A 4 36.78 12.64 -7.67
C ALA A 4 35.79 11.49 -7.46
N ALA A 5 36.11 10.59 -6.53
CA ALA A 5 35.23 9.47 -6.19
C ALA A 5 33.84 10.05 -5.87
N ALA A 6 32.80 9.52 -6.53
CA ALA A 6 31.44 9.95 -6.26
C ALA A 6 31.18 9.79 -4.74
N PRO A 7 30.60 10.80 -4.08
CA PRO A 7 30.35 10.73 -2.65
C PRO A 7 29.53 9.48 -2.31
N PRO A 8 29.81 8.82 -1.17
CA PRO A 8 29.18 7.56 -0.81
C PRO A 8 27.66 7.74 -0.67
N GLN A 9 26.90 6.96 -1.44
CA GLN A 9 25.44 7.03 -1.49
C GLN A 9 24.81 6.28 -0.30
N LEU A 10 25.39 5.14 0.05
CA LEU A 10 24.98 4.30 1.18
C LEU A 10 25.86 4.64 2.40
N THR A 11 25.32 5.45 3.31
CA THR A 11 26.00 5.86 4.54
C THR A 11 25.26 5.32 5.77
N PHE A 12 25.96 5.22 6.90
CA PHE A 12 25.32 4.81 8.16
C PHE A 12 24.17 5.74 8.56
N ARG A 13 24.34 7.07 8.36
CA ARG A 13 23.28 8.05 8.61
C ARG A 13 22.09 7.89 7.66
N ALA A 14 22.32 7.55 6.39
CA ALA A 14 21.23 7.30 5.44
C ALA A 14 20.43 6.07 5.84
N VAL A 15 21.08 4.96 6.19
CA VAL A 15 20.41 3.73 6.66
C VAL A 15 19.62 3.98 7.94
N THR A 16 20.22 4.67 8.92
CA THR A 16 19.56 4.98 10.19
C THR A 16 18.32 5.85 9.95
N LEU A 17 18.44 6.88 9.10
CA LEU A 17 17.33 7.76 8.77
C LEU A 17 16.24 7.04 7.96
N SER A 18 16.60 6.15 7.03
CA SER A 18 15.63 5.27 6.34
C SER A 18 14.81 4.47 7.33
N ILE A 19 15.43 3.86 8.35
CA ILE A 19 14.73 3.03 9.34
C ILE A 19 13.77 3.88 10.16
N ILE A 20 14.22 5.03 10.66
CA ILE A 20 13.38 5.94 11.45
C ILE A 20 12.17 6.40 10.63
N LEU A 21 12.40 6.86 9.39
CA LEU A 21 11.32 7.30 8.51
C LEU A 21 10.41 6.13 8.10
N ALA A 22 10.95 4.95 7.84
CA ALA A 22 10.16 3.76 7.55
C ALA A 22 9.22 3.42 8.70
N VAL A 23 9.68 3.45 9.96
CA VAL A 23 8.82 3.18 11.13
C VAL A 23 7.68 4.19 11.23
N VAL A 24 7.99 5.48 11.12
CA VAL A 24 6.98 6.55 11.24
C VAL A 24 5.97 6.48 10.08
N LEU A 25 6.46 6.36 8.84
CA LEU A 25 5.62 6.37 7.64
C LEU A 25 4.85 5.05 7.49
N ALA A 26 5.41 3.92 7.89
CA ALA A 26 4.69 2.64 7.93
C ALA A 26 3.57 2.69 8.97
N ALA A 27 3.79 3.27 10.15
CA ALA A 27 2.74 3.44 11.15
C ALA A 27 1.61 4.34 10.63
N ALA A 28 1.94 5.47 10.02
CA ALA A 28 0.96 6.38 9.41
C ALA A 28 0.17 5.69 8.28
N ASN A 29 0.85 4.97 7.38
CA ASN A 29 0.21 4.24 6.29
C ASN A 29 -0.60 3.03 6.77
N THR A 30 -0.20 2.39 7.87
CA THR A 30 -0.98 1.32 8.50
C THR A 30 -2.29 1.86 9.04
N TYR A 31 -2.24 2.98 9.77
CA TYR A 31 -3.42 3.66 10.28
C TYR A 31 -4.34 4.11 9.14
N LEU A 32 -3.80 4.83 8.15
CA LEU A 32 -4.57 5.31 7.00
C LEU A 32 -5.14 4.18 6.17
N GLY A 33 -4.38 3.10 5.95
CA GLY A 33 -4.84 1.95 5.21
C GLY A 33 -5.99 1.22 5.90
N LEU A 34 -5.92 1.04 7.22
CA LEU A 34 -7.01 0.44 8.01
C LEU A 34 -8.23 1.37 8.12
N PHE A 35 -8.02 2.69 8.16
CA PHE A 35 -9.08 3.67 8.33
C PHE A 35 -9.78 4.05 7.02
N ALA A 36 -9.02 4.36 5.97
CA ALA A 36 -9.50 4.87 4.69
C ALA A 36 -9.52 3.80 3.58
N GLY A 37 -8.94 2.61 3.81
CA GLY A 37 -8.85 1.54 2.81
C GLY A 37 -7.81 1.77 1.72
N LEU A 38 -7.04 2.86 1.79
CA LEU A 38 -6.02 3.25 0.82
C LEU A 38 -4.76 3.70 1.55
N THR A 39 -3.60 3.41 0.96
CA THR A 39 -2.29 3.87 1.46
C THR A 39 -1.77 5.03 0.62
N ILE A 40 -0.94 5.89 1.21
CA ILE A 40 -0.40 7.07 0.53
C ILE A 40 1.08 6.86 0.22
N ALA A 41 1.52 7.32 -0.95
CA ALA A 41 2.94 7.38 -1.30
C ALA A 41 3.73 8.19 -0.28
N SER A 42 4.65 7.52 0.38
CA SER A 42 5.50 8.09 1.43
C SER A 42 6.84 8.62 0.90
N ALA A 43 7.15 8.38 -0.38
CA ALA A 43 8.40 8.79 -0.99
C ALA A 43 8.58 10.31 -0.93
N ILE A 44 7.60 11.11 -1.36
CA ILE A 44 7.70 12.58 -1.39
C ILE A 44 7.99 13.17 0.01
N PRO A 45 7.19 12.88 1.07
CA PRO A 45 7.49 13.40 2.39
C PRO A 45 8.82 12.85 2.94
N ALA A 46 9.17 11.59 2.64
CA ALA A 46 10.47 11.04 3.04
C ALA A 46 11.64 11.81 2.40
N ALA A 47 11.55 12.23 1.14
CA ALA A 47 12.57 13.05 0.50
C ALA A 47 12.73 14.42 1.18
N VAL A 48 11.63 15.12 1.45
CA VAL A 48 11.67 16.45 2.09
C VAL A 48 12.28 16.36 3.48
N VAL A 49 11.83 15.40 4.30
CA VAL A 49 12.35 15.21 5.66
C VAL A 49 13.82 14.74 5.62
N SER A 50 14.18 13.86 4.69
CA SER A 50 15.55 13.41 4.49
C SER A 50 16.49 14.59 4.21
N MET A 51 16.13 15.46 3.27
CA MET A 51 16.96 16.60 2.89
C MET A 51 17.21 17.54 4.07
N ALA A 52 16.20 17.75 4.89
CA ALA A 52 16.28 18.56 6.09
C ALA A 52 17.23 17.98 7.13
N VAL A 53 17.01 16.71 7.49
CA VAL A 53 17.74 16.05 8.57
C VAL A 53 19.20 15.85 8.16
N LEU A 54 19.48 15.40 6.94
CA LEU A 54 20.86 15.24 6.47
C LEU A 54 21.60 16.58 6.41
N ARG A 55 20.91 17.69 6.10
CA ARG A 55 21.52 19.03 6.12
C ARG A 55 21.89 19.47 7.53
N LEU A 56 21.06 19.15 8.54
CA LEU A 56 21.38 19.37 9.95
C LEU A 56 22.55 18.49 10.42
N LEU A 57 22.68 17.27 9.87
CA LEU A 57 23.76 16.31 10.17
C LEU A 57 25.04 16.54 9.34
N GLY A 58 25.33 17.79 8.96
CA GLY A 58 26.56 18.16 8.26
C GLY A 58 26.49 18.10 6.73
N GLY A 59 25.29 18.14 6.15
CA GLY A 59 25.06 18.17 4.70
C GLY A 59 24.67 16.81 4.11
N GLY A 60 23.95 16.82 2.99
CA GLY A 60 23.55 15.63 2.25
C GLY A 60 23.44 15.95 0.77
N HIS A 61 23.62 14.94 -0.08
CA HIS A 61 23.53 15.07 -1.53
C HIS A 61 22.36 14.25 -2.08
N ILE A 62 22.00 14.49 -3.35
CA ILE A 62 20.80 13.89 -3.98
C ILE A 62 20.80 12.36 -3.87
N LEU A 63 21.94 11.71 -4.09
CA LEU A 63 22.03 10.25 -4.10
C LEU A 63 21.88 9.63 -2.71
N GLU A 64 22.44 10.26 -1.68
CA GLU A 64 22.25 9.83 -0.28
C GLU A 64 20.79 10.02 0.17
N ASN A 65 20.18 11.15 -0.20
CA ASN A 65 18.74 11.37 0.05
C ASN A 65 17.87 10.36 -0.68
N ASN A 66 18.25 9.96 -1.90
CA ASN A 66 17.56 8.94 -2.66
C ASN A 66 17.60 7.58 -1.94
N ILE A 67 18.72 7.22 -1.29
CA ILE A 67 18.78 6.01 -0.44
C ILE A 67 17.82 6.13 0.74
N VAL A 68 17.81 7.27 1.44
CA VAL A 68 16.92 7.51 2.57
C VAL A 68 15.46 7.32 2.18
N GLN A 69 15.04 8.06 1.14
CA GLN A 69 13.68 8.02 0.60
C GLN A 69 13.28 6.64 0.10
N THR A 70 14.17 5.96 -0.63
CA THR A 70 13.89 4.62 -1.17
C THR A 70 13.68 3.63 -0.03
N GLY A 71 14.54 3.64 1.00
CA GLY A 71 14.41 2.78 2.17
C GLY A 71 13.13 3.07 2.98
N ALA A 72 12.84 4.36 3.21
CA ALA A 72 11.63 4.79 3.91
C ALA A 72 10.34 4.38 3.15
N SER A 73 10.33 4.59 1.84
CA SER A 73 9.22 4.23 0.96
C SER A 73 9.01 2.72 0.93
N ALA A 74 10.06 1.95 0.68
CA ALA A 74 10.00 0.49 0.65
C ALA A 74 9.49 -0.09 1.98
N GLY A 75 9.99 0.40 3.12
CA GLY A 75 9.52 -0.03 4.43
C GLY A 75 8.05 0.28 4.67
N SER A 76 7.58 1.46 4.26
CA SER A 76 6.17 1.81 4.38
C SER A 76 5.25 1.00 3.46
N SER A 77 5.73 0.56 2.28
CA SER A 77 4.94 -0.24 1.34
C SER A 77 4.62 -1.64 1.87
N ILE A 78 5.45 -2.19 2.76
CA ILE A 78 5.18 -3.46 3.43
C ILE A 78 3.88 -3.38 4.25
N ALA A 79 3.58 -2.21 4.83
CA ALA A 79 2.35 -2.00 5.59
C ALA A 79 1.10 -2.33 4.77
N SER A 80 1.08 -1.98 3.48
CA SER A 80 -0.06 -2.24 2.59
C SER A 80 -0.40 -3.73 2.48
N GLY A 81 0.61 -4.61 2.42
CA GLY A 81 0.36 -6.06 2.44
C GLY A 81 -0.12 -6.57 3.81
N VAL A 82 0.44 -6.02 4.89
CA VAL A 82 0.15 -6.45 6.27
C VAL A 82 -1.29 -6.08 6.69
N ILE A 83 -1.76 -4.88 6.36
CA ILE A 83 -3.09 -4.39 6.77
C ILE A 83 -4.26 -5.20 6.19
N PHE A 84 -4.10 -5.81 5.02
CA PHE A 84 -5.17 -6.57 4.37
C PHE A 84 -5.14 -8.06 4.73
N THR A 85 -4.01 -8.60 5.18
CA THR A 85 -3.84 -10.04 5.43
C THR A 85 -3.84 -10.39 6.91
N ILE A 86 -3.11 -9.65 7.74
CA ILE A 86 -2.92 -10.04 9.16
C ILE A 86 -4.21 -9.87 9.98
N PRO A 87 -5.00 -8.78 9.85
CA PRO A 87 -6.27 -8.67 10.56
C PRO A 87 -7.25 -9.79 10.21
N ALA A 88 -7.18 -10.35 8.99
CA ALA A 88 -8.04 -11.46 8.59
C ALA A 88 -7.78 -12.72 9.44
N LEU A 89 -6.53 -12.96 9.87
CA LEU A 89 -6.21 -14.10 10.75
C LEU A 89 -6.88 -14.00 12.13
N LEU A 90 -7.03 -12.78 12.65
CA LEU A 90 -7.78 -12.52 13.89
C LEU A 90 -9.28 -12.70 13.67
N ILE A 91 -9.82 -12.12 12.59
CA ILE A 91 -11.25 -12.17 12.28
C ILE A 91 -11.72 -13.62 12.02
N LEU A 92 -10.88 -14.45 11.41
CA LEU A 92 -11.14 -15.87 11.19
C LEU A 92 -10.97 -16.73 12.46
N GLY A 93 -10.49 -16.16 13.56
CA GLY A 93 -10.26 -16.87 14.82
C GLY A 93 -9.04 -17.79 14.80
N TYR A 94 -8.14 -17.66 13.83
CA TYR A 94 -6.88 -18.43 13.81
C TYR A 94 -5.88 -17.91 14.84
N TRP A 95 -5.86 -16.59 15.03
CA TRP A 95 -5.12 -15.92 16.10
C TRP A 95 -6.11 -15.28 17.08
N ASP A 96 -5.85 -15.42 18.37
CA ASP A 96 -6.55 -14.68 19.41
C ASP A 96 -5.99 -13.25 19.55
N ASP A 97 -4.67 -13.10 19.36
CA ASP A 97 -3.92 -11.85 19.44
C ASP A 97 -2.84 -11.76 18.34
N PHE A 98 -2.35 -10.54 18.07
CA PHE A 98 -1.26 -10.34 17.12
C PHE A 98 0.04 -10.99 17.60
N LYS A 99 0.49 -12.02 16.89
CA LYS A 99 1.78 -12.66 17.16
C LYS A 99 2.91 -11.89 16.48
N TYR A 100 3.46 -10.87 17.14
CA TYR A 100 4.45 -9.95 16.55
C TYR A 100 5.65 -10.63 15.88
N SER A 101 6.19 -11.71 16.46
CA SER A 101 7.29 -12.46 15.85
C SER A 101 6.90 -13.10 14.52
N TRP A 102 5.67 -13.59 14.40
CA TRP A 102 5.14 -14.16 13.16
C TRP A 102 4.86 -13.07 12.13
N VAL A 103 4.29 -11.94 12.56
CA VAL A 103 4.11 -10.77 11.67
C VAL A 103 5.45 -10.30 11.12
N LEU A 104 6.47 -10.18 11.98
CA LEU A 104 7.82 -9.81 11.58
C LEU A 104 8.41 -10.81 10.57
N ALA A 105 8.26 -12.11 10.83
CA ALA A 105 8.77 -13.15 9.94
C ALA A 105 8.08 -13.14 8.57
N ILE A 106 6.74 -13.09 8.54
CA ILE A 106 5.94 -13.08 7.30
C ILE A 106 6.22 -11.81 6.50
N ALA A 107 6.09 -10.63 7.13
CA ALA A 107 6.28 -9.34 6.47
C ALA A 107 7.74 -9.12 6.07
N GLY A 108 8.70 -9.54 6.91
CA GLY A 108 10.13 -9.42 6.66
C GLY A 108 10.59 -10.32 5.51
N LEU A 109 10.27 -11.61 5.55
CA LEU A 109 10.65 -12.55 4.48
C LEU A 109 9.95 -12.21 3.17
N GLY A 110 8.63 -11.94 3.21
CA GLY A 110 7.87 -11.53 2.02
C GLY A 110 8.35 -10.21 1.43
N GLY A 111 8.65 -9.21 2.27
CA GLY A 111 9.19 -7.93 1.85
C GLY A 111 10.56 -8.05 1.20
N LEU A 112 11.47 -8.83 1.78
CA LEU A 112 12.81 -9.09 1.20
C LEU A 112 12.73 -9.81 -0.15
N LEU A 113 11.87 -10.83 -0.25
CA LEU A 113 11.58 -11.51 -1.53
C LEU A 113 11.02 -10.53 -2.57
N GLY A 114 10.09 -9.66 -2.17
CA GLY A 114 9.53 -8.63 -3.03
C GLY A 114 10.59 -7.67 -3.59
N VAL A 115 11.54 -7.23 -2.75
CA VAL A 115 12.67 -6.40 -3.18
C VAL A 115 13.51 -7.15 -4.22
N LEU A 116 13.83 -8.42 -4.00
CA LEU A 116 14.59 -9.23 -4.98
C LEU A 116 13.85 -9.41 -6.31
N PHE A 117 12.54 -9.64 -6.28
CA PHE A 117 11.71 -9.76 -7.47
C PHE A 117 11.58 -8.44 -8.26
N SER A 118 11.71 -7.30 -7.58
CA SER A 118 11.64 -5.98 -8.25
C SER A 118 12.86 -5.68 -9.15
N VAL A 119 14.03 -6.25 -8.83
CA VAL A 119 15.28 -5.97 -9.56
C VAL A 119 15.20 -6.28 -11.06
N PRO A 120 14.82 -7.48 -11.51
CA PRO A 120 14.71 -7.77 -12.95
C PRO A 120 13.63 -6.96 -13.65
N LEU A 121 12.60 -6.51 -12.92
CA LEU A 121 11.48 -5.75 -13.48
C LEU A 121 11.89 -4.31 -13.81
N ARG A 122 12.90 -3.75 -13.13
CA ARG A 122 13.39 -2.40 -13.38
C ARG A 122 13.69 -2.17 -14.85
N ARG A 123 14.50 -3.03 -15.46
CA ARG A 123 14.89 -2.89 -16.88
C ARG A 123 13.68 -3.02 -17.80
N SER A 124 12.83 -4.02 -17.57
CA SER A 124 11.66 -4.23 -18.43
C SER A 124 10.63 -3.09 -18.33
N LEU A 125 10.34 -2.60 -17.14
CA LEU A 125 9.28 -1.62 -16.90
C LEU A 125 9.75 -0.17 -17.13
N ILE A 126 10.98 0.15 -16.73
CA ILE A 126 11.52 1.52 -16.84
C ILE A 126 12.25 1.73 -18.16
N VAL A 127 13.14 0.81 -18.55
CA VAL A 127 14.02 1.00 -19.71
C VAL A 127 13.32 0.56 -21.00
N ASP A 128 12.81 -0.68 -21.05
CA ASP A 128 12.22 -1.23 -22.28
C ASP A 128 10.82 -0.65 -22.56
N GLN A 129 9.97 -0.57 -21.53
CA GLN A 129 8.58 -0.09 -21.66
C GLN A 129 8.41 1.41 -21.44
N GLY A 130 9.39 2.09 -20.81
CA GLY A 130 9.33 3.54 -20.60
C GLY A 130 8.18 4.01 -19.70
N LEU A 131 7.74 3.19 -18.73
CA LEU A 131 6.63 3.57 -17.84
C LEU A 131 6.94 4.85 -17.06
N ALA A 132 5.87 5.60 -16.74
CA ALA A 132 6.02 6.93 -16.20
C ALA A 132 6.56 6.95 -14.76
N PHE A 133 6.14 6.02 -13.91
CA PHE A 133 6.42 6.02 -12.46
C PHE A 133 6.22 7.42 -11.84
N PRO A 134 4.99 7.99 -11.92
CA PRO A 134 4.74 9.41 -11.68
C PRO A 134 5.20 9.88 -10.30
N GLU A 135 4.94 9.09 -9.26
CA GLU A 135 5.35 9.41 -7.88
C GLU A 135 6.87 9.33 -7.70
N GLY A 136 7.53 8.36 -8.34
CA GLY A 136 8.99 8.24 -8.33
C GLY A 136 9.67 9.40 -9.05
N LYS A 137 9.09 9.86 -10.16
CA LYS A 137 9.54 11.08 -10.85
C LYS A 137 9.32 12.32 -9.99
N ALA A 138 8.15 12.47 -9.38
CA ALA A 138 7.86 13.59 -8.48
C ALA A 138 8.84 13.63 -7.30
N ALA A 139 9.10 12.47 -6.68
CA ALA A 139 10.13 12.28 -5.67
C ALA A 139 11.52 12.74 -6.14
N ALA A 140 11.93 12.34 -7.35
CA ALA A 140 13.22 12.73 -7.91
C ALA A 140 13.29 14.23 -8.21
N GLU A 141 12.21 14.85 -8.71
CA GLU A 141 12.16 16.30 -8.92
C GLU A 141 12.23 17.07 -7.61
N VAL A 142 11.62 16.58 -6.53
CA VAL A 142 11.76 17.17 -5.19
C VAL A 142 13.21 17.11 -4.70
N LEU A 143 13.92 15.99 -4.94
CA LEU A 143 15.33 15.88 -4.60
C LEU A 143 16.24 16.78 -5.45
N LYS A 144 15.92 16.98 -6.72
CA LYS A 144 16.67 17.87 -7.64
C LYS A 144 16.43 19.35 -7.34
N ALA A 145 15.18 19.73 -7.11
CA ALA A 145 14.73 21.09 -6.84
C ALA A 145 14.98 21.54 -5.40
N GLY A 146 15.88 20.86 -4.66
CA GLY A 146 16.17 21.06 -3.24
C GLY A 146 16.79 22.41 -2.86
N ASP A 147 16.43 23.50 -3.55
CA ASP A 147 16.91 24.86 -3.36
C ASP A 147 16.43 25.44 -2.02
N ASN A 148 15.26 25.02 -1.49
CA ASN A 148 14.75 25.41 -0.17
C ASN A 148 14.09 24.27 0.63
N PRO A 149 14.86 23.33 1.19
CA PRO A 149 14.33 22.24 2.02
C PRO A 149 13.61 22.77 3.28
N SER A 150 14.04 23.93 3.79
CA SER A 150 13.47 24.57 4.99
C SER A 150 12.00 24.93 4.83
N GLU A 151 11.58 25.36 3.63
CA GLU A 151 10.19 25.72 3.36
C GLU A 151 9.30 24.46 3.30
N GLY A 152 9.74 23.42 2.60
CA GLY A 152 9.03 22.14 2.56
C GLY A 152 8.88 21.52 3.94
N VAL A 153 9.93 21.58 4.77
CA VAL A 153 9.90 21.08 6.16
C VAL A 153 8.97 21.93 7.02
N ARG A 154 9.01 23.25 6.88
CA ARG A 154 8.11 24.14 7.61
C ARG A 154 6.65 23.83 7.27
N LEU A 155 6.34 23.63 5.99
CA LEU A 155 5.00 23.26 5.55
C LEU A 155 4.58 21.90 6.13
N LEU A 156 5.45 20.89 6.08
CA LEU A 156 5.18 19.57 6.67
C LEU A 156 4.99 19.65 8.18
N ALA A 157 5.79 20.44 8.90
CA ALA A 157 5.68 20.62 10.33
C ALA A 157 4.36 21.32 10.73
N ILE A 158 3.98 22.38 10.01
CA ILE A 158 2.69 23.07 10.21
C ILE A 158 1.53 22.13 9.92
N ALA A 159 1.59 21.38 8.81
CA ALA A 159 0.55 20.42 8.44
C ALA A 159 0.43 19.28 9.46
N ALA A 160 1.56 18.73 9.93
CA ALA A 160 1.57 17.70 10.97
C ALA A 160 1.04 18.21 12.30
N PHE A 161 1.39 19.44 12.70
CA PHE A 161 0.90 20.06 13.92
C PHE A 161 -0.61 20.33 13.85
N LEU A 162 -1.08 20.99 12.78
CA LEU A 162 -2.51 21.28 12.60
C LEU A 162 -3.33 19.99 12.46
N GLY A 163 -2.88 19.05 11.64
CA GLY A 163 -3.55 17.76 11.46
C GLY A 163 -3.60 16.95 12.75
N GLY A 164 -2.49 16.90 13.49
CA GLY A 164 -2.40 16.24 14.80
C GLY A 164 -3.31 16.90 15.84
N PHE A 165 -3.33 18.24 15.90
CA PHE A 165 -4.20 18.99 16.80
C PHE A 165 -5.68 18.75 16.50
N VAL A 166 -6.09 18.83 15.23
CA VAL A 166 -7.48 18.57 14.85
C VAL A 166 -7.86 17.13 15.13
N LYS A 167 -6.97 16.16 14.86
CA LYS A 167 -7.22 14.75 15.19
C LYS A 167 -7.34 14.52 16.70
N LEU A 168 -6.52 15.21 17.50
CA LEU A 168 -6.60 15.18 18.96
C LEU A 168 -7.90 15.84 19.47
N ALA A 169 -8.38 16.91 18.82
CA ALA A 169 -9.63 17.56 19.19
C ALA A 169 -10.88 16.77 18.74
N ALA A 170 -10.76 15.89 17.76
CA ALA A 170 -11.86 15.10 17.23
C ALA A 170 -12.46 14.11 18.26
N GLY A 171 -13.57 13.48 17.90
CA GLY A 171 -14.37 12.56 18.73
C GLY A 171 -13.54 11.40 19.30
N SER A 172 -12.58 10.95 18.52
CA SER A 172 -11.63 9.88 18.85
C SER A 172 -10.53 10.31 19.83
N GLY A 173 -10.37 11.60 20.10
CA GLY A 173 -9.44 12.16 21.09
C GLY A 173 -10.16 12.84 22.26
N LEU A 174 -10.10 14.17 22.31
CA LEU A 174 -10.67 15.01 23.36
C LEU A 174 -12.18 15.23 23.24
N ARG A 175 -12.83 14.70 22.19
CA ARG A 175 -14.29 14.79 21.97
C ARG A 175 -14.83 16.21 21.87
N LEU A 176 -14.02 17.14 21.37
CA LEU A 176 -14.41 18.54 21.17
C LEU A 176 -15.16 18.74 19.85
N ILE A 177 -14.87 17.91 18.84
CA ILE A 177 -15.44 17.96 17.49
C ILE A 177 -15.92 16.56 17.13
N THR A 178 -17.07 16.41 16.45
CA THR A 178 -17.51 15.08 15.98
C THR A 178 -16.58 14.56 14.87
N ASP A 179 -16.30 13.25 14.85
CA ASP A 179 -15.50 12.64 13.76
C ASP A 179 -16.30 12.52 12.45
N THR A 180 -17.62 12.51 12.55
CA THR A 180 -18.54 12.31 11.44
C THR A 180 -19.60 13.40 11.41
N ALA A 181 -19.96 13.83 10.21
CA ALA A 181 -21.17 14.58 9.93
C ALA A 181 -22.07 13.66 9.11
N ALA A 182 -23.10 13.10 9.75
CA ALA A 182 -24.02 12.17 9.15
C ALA A 182 -25.46 12.60 9.39
N HIS A 183 -26.33 12.25 8.46
CA HIS A 183 -27.76 12.38 8.60
C HIS A 183 -28.41 11.14 8.02
N ALA A 184 -29.29 10.52 8.81
CA ALA A 184 -30.04 9.35 8.42
C ALA A 184 -31.52 9.58 8.71
N THR A 185 -32.38 9.13 7.80
CA THR A 185 -33.84 9.24 7.99
C THR A 185 -34.55 8.02 7.43
N TYR A 186 -35.68 7.68 8.06
CA TYR A 186 -36.59 6.67 7.56
C TYR A 186 -37.55 7.30 6.56
N PHE A 187 -37.68 6.67 5.40
CA PHE A 187 -38.70 6.96 4.40
C PHE A 187 -39.57 5.71 4.20
N GLY A 188 -40.57 5.55 5.07
CA GLY A 188 -41.38 4.33 5.13
C GLY A 188 -40.52 3.14 5.56
N LYS A 189 -40.40 2.12 4.69
CA LYS A 189 -39.52 0.94 4.89
C LYS A 189 -38.08 1.18 4.41
N SER A 190 -37.83 2.30 3.74
CA SER A 190 -36.52 2.63 3.21
C SER A 190 -35.71 3.44 4.21
N ILE A 191 -34.40 3.24 4.22
CA ILE A 191 -33.47 4.08 4.99
C ILE A 191 -32.67 4.91 4.00
N ALA A 192 -32.59 6.22 4.24
CA ALA A 192 -31.72 7.12 3.52
C ALA A 192 -30.59 7.57 4.46
N TYR A 193 -29.34 7.47 3.98
CA TYR A 193 -28.16 7.83 4.74
C TYR A 193 -27.21 8.68 3.88
N VAL A 194 -26.79 9.81 4.42
CA VAL A 194 -25.71 10.63 3.86
C VAL A 194 -24.77 10.99 5.00
N GLY A 195 -23.48 10.70 4.82
CA GLY A 195 -22.49 11.07 5.81
C GLY A 195 -21.11 11.26 5.21
N THR A 196 -20.31 12.06 5.91
CA THR A 196 -18.90 12.26 5.61
C THR A 196 -18.09 12.23 6.91
N ASN A 197 -16.85 11.79 6.81
CA ASN A 197 -15.92 11.82 7.93
C ASN A 197 -15.09 13.11 7.85
N LEU A 198 -14.99 13.81 8.98
CA LEU A 198 -14.38 15.14 9.09
C LEU A 198 -12.86 15.09 9.33
N SER A 199 -12.25 13.91 9.25
CA SER A 199 -10.81 13.73 9.44
C SER A 199 -10.00 14.55 8.42
N PRO A 200 -9.09 15.45 8.86
CA PRO A 200 -8.15 16.15 7.98
C PRO A 200 -7.34 15.20 7.09
N ALA A 201 -7.11 13.98 7.59
CA ALA A 201 -6.37 12.97 6.86
C ALA A 201 -7.09 12.54 5.57
N LEU A 202 -8.42 12.49 5.56
CA LEU A 202 -9.20 12.13 4.36
C LEU A 202 -9.18 13.25 3.31
N PHE A 203 -9.14 14.52 3.73
CA PHE A 203 -8.89 15.63 2.81
C PHE A 203 -7.50 15.51 2.17
N GLY A 204 -6.48 15.17 2.97
CA GLY A 204 -5.12 14.90 2.48
C GLY A 204 -5.07 13.74 1.48
N VAL A 205 -5.69 12.60 1.82
CA VAL A 205 -5.82 11.44 0.92
C VAL A 205 -6.49 11.86 -0.38
N GLY A 206 -7.64 12.54 -0.31
CA GLY A 206 -8.40 12.97 -1.49
C GLY A 206 -7.62 13.92 -2.40
N TYR A 207 -6.82 14.83 -1.81
CA TYR A 207 -5.95 15.73 -2.58
C TYR A 207 -4.85 14.97 -3.33
N ILE A 208 -4.23 13.97 -2.70
CA ILE A 208 -3.14 13.18 -3.30
C ILE A 208 -3.66 12.23 -4.37
N VAL A 209 -4.78 11.57 -4.09
CA VAL A 209 -5.43 10.62 -5.00
C VAL A 209 -6.03 11.34 -6.23
N GLY A 210 -6.48 12.59 -6.05
CA GLY A 210 -6.97 13.44 -7.13
C GLY A 210 -8.42 13.16 -7.54
N LEU A 211 -8.95 14.03 -8.39
CA LEU A 211 -10.39 14.05 -8.71
C LEU A 211 -10.86 12.80 -9.45
N ASN A 212 -10.07 12.27 -10.39
CA ASN A 212 -10.47 11.12 -11.21
C ASN A 212 -10.78 9.90 -10.34
N ILE A 213 -9.92 9.59 -9.38
CA ILE A 213 -10.09 8.44 -8.49
C ILE A 213 -11.08 8.80 -7.37
N GLY A 214 -11.06 10.04 -6.87
CA GLY A 214 -12.04 10.53 -5.91
C GLY A 214 -13.49 10.38 -6.38
N ILE A 215 -13.78 10.67 -7.66
CA ILE A 215 -15.13 10.49 -8.24
C ILE A 215 -15.52 9.01 -8.28
N VAL A 216 -14.59 8.10 -8.60
CA VAL A 216 -14.86 6.65 -8.61
C VAL A 216 -15.13 6.13 -7.20
N VAL A 217 -14.37 6.58 -6.20
CA VAL A 217 -14.61 6.24 -4.79
C VAL A 217 -15.96 6.79 -4.32
N LEU A 218 -16.29 8.03 -4.67
CA LEU A 218 -17.59 8.64 -4.37
C LEU A 218 -18.74 7.86 -5.04
N ALA A 219 -18.58 7.47 -6.30
CA ALA A 219 -19.57 6.66 -7.01
C ALA A 219 -19.81 5.32 -6.31
N GLY A 220 -18.75 4.66 -5.82
CA GLY A 220 -18.87 3.45 -4.99
C GLY A 220 -19.65 3.71 -3.68
N GLY A 221 -19.37 4.83 -3.02
CA GLY A 221 -20.12 5.27 -1.83
C GLY A 221 -21.60 5.53 -2.12
N ILE A 222 -21.93 6.20 -3.23
CA ILE A 222 -23.30 6.43 -3.68
C ILE A 222 -24.00 5.10 -3.98
N LEU A 223 -23.34 4.20 -4.70
CA LEU A 223 -23.88 2.87 -5.01
C LEU A 223 -24.18 2.06 -3.75
N GLY A 224 -23.31 2.10 -2.74
CA GLY A 224 -23.55 1.41 -1.46
C GLY A 224 -24.65 2.07 -0.62
N TRP A 225 -24.44 3.33 -0.23
CA TRP A 225 -25.27 4.00 0.77
C TRP A 225 -26.57 4.58 0.22
N ASN A 226 -26.59 5.04 -1.03
CA ASN A 226 -27.73 5.76 -1.59
C ASN A 226 -28.55 4.90 -2.57
N ILE A 227 -28.03 3.76 -3.03
CA ILE A 227 -28.74 2.86 -3.96
C ILE A 227 -28.96 1.49 -3.31
N ALA A 228 -27.89 0.76 -2.99
CA ALA A 228 -28.00 -0.61 -2.49
C ALA A 228 -28.69 -0.68 -1.11
N MET A 229 -28.42 0.28 -0.22
CA MET A 229 -29.04 0.32 1.11
C MET A 229 -30.57 0.52 1.06
N PRO A 230 -31.11 1.56 0.41
CA PRO A 230 -32.57 1.70 0.22
C PRO A 230 -33.22 0.47 -0.41
N ILE A 231 -32.58 -0.13 -1.42
CA ILE A 231 -33.06 -1.34 -2.09
C ILE A 231 -33.12 -2.51 -1.10
N TYR A 232 -32.04 -2.73 -0.35
CA TYR A 232 -31.98 -3.82 0.61
C TYR A 232 -33.00 -3.65 1.74
N SER A 233 -33.07 -2.46 2.35
CA SER A 233 -34.00 -2.21 3.46
C SER A 233 -35.45 -2.35 3.04
N THR A 234 -35.79 -1.96 1.80
CA THR A 234 -37.18 -1.99 1.30
C THR A 234 -37.60 -3.37 0.82
N PHE A 235 -36.75 -4.05 0.05
CA PHE A 235 -37.13 -5.26 -0.68
C PHE A 235 -36.57 -6.54 -0.10
N PHE A 236 -35.41 -6.50 0.57
CA PHE A 236 -34.64 -7.70 0.92
C PHE A 236 -34.48 -7.94 2.42
N MET A 237 -34.95 -7.02 3.28
CA MET A 237 -34.89 -7.17 4.74
C MET A 237 -35.58 -8.45 5.25
N HIS A 238 -36.56 -8.99 4.52
CA HIS A 238 -37.24 -10.25 4.85
C HIS A 238 -36.35 -11.50 4.70
N LEU A 239 -35.25 -11.42 3.94
CA LEU A 239 -34.30 -12.52 3.75
C LEU A 239 -33.44 -12.75 4.99
N ASP A 240 -33.35 -11.78 5.90
CA ASP A 240 -32.59 -11.88 7.14
C ASP A 240 -33.47 -11.48 8.36
N PRO A 241 -34.29 -12.40 8.87
CA PRO A 241 -35.20 -12.12 9.99
C PRO A 241 -34.49 -11.72 11.28
N ALA A 242 -33.26 -12.20 11.48
CA ALA A 242 -32.45 -11.84 12.65
C ALA A 242 -32.03 -10.38 12.59
N LEU A 243 -31.52 -9.93 11.44
CA LEU A 243 -31.19 -8.53 11.20
C LEU A 243 -32.45 -7.65 11.27
N ALA A 244 -33.55 -8.07 10.65
CA ALA A 244 -34.81 -7.33 10.69
C ALA A 244 -35.26 -7.07 12.13
N THR A 245 -35.13 -8.07 13.02
CA THR A 245 -35.47 -7.94 14.45
C THR A 245 -34.50 -7.03 15.20
N ALA A 246 -33.20 -7.13 14.92
CA ALA A 246 -32.17 -6.33 15.58
C ALA A 246 -32.29 -4.83 15.30
N VAL A 247 -32.91 -4.46 14.19
CA VAL A 247 -33.05 -3.07 13.73
C VAL A 247 -34.39 -2.45 14.18
N VAL A 248 -35.32 -3.24 14.72
CA VAL A 248 -36.61 -2.73 15.20
C VAL A 248 -36.39 -1.74 16.35
N GLY A 249 -36.90 -0.52 16.17
CA GLY A 249 -36.79 0.54 17.18
C GLY A 249 -35.43 1.25 17.23
N ALA A 250 -34.48 0.86 16.38
CA ALA A 250 -33.20 1.53 16.25
C ALA A 250 -33.36 2.89 15.54
N SER A 251 -32.44 3.82 15.82
CA SER A 251 -32.37 5.07 15.05
C SER A 251 -32.07 4.76 13.57
N ALA A 252 -32.44 5.66 12.66
CA ALA A 252 -32.17 5.47 11.23
C ALA A 252 -30.67 5.29 10.94
N GLU A 253 -29.81 5.90 11.75
CA GLU A 253 -28.36 5.80 11.65
C GLU A 253 -27.87 4.43 12.11
N ASP A 254 -28.29 3.96 13.28
CA ASP A 254 -27.90 2.64 13.80
C ASP A 254 -28.38 1.52 12.87
N ALA A 255 -29.61 1.66 12.36
CA ALA A 255 -30.20 0.76 11.40
C ALA A 255 -29.41 0.71 10.08
N ALA A 256 -29.03 1.88 9.55
CA ALA A 256 -28.21 1.98 8.35
C ALA A 256 -26.86 1.26 8.55
N TYR A 257 -26.18 1.50 9.66
CA TYR A 257 -24.89 0.87 9.96
C TYR A 257 -24.98 -0.64 10.16
N ALA A 258 -26.05 -1.13 10.81
CA ALA A 258 -26.28 -2.56 10.99
C ALA A 258 -26.47 -3.27 9.64
N ILE A 259 -27.33 -2.73 8.77
CA ILE A 259 -27.56 -3.26 7.41
C ILE A 259 -26.28 -3.17 6.57
N TRP A 260 -25.57 -2.05 6.66
CA TRP A 260 -24.33 -1.87 5.93
C TRP A 260 -23.28 -2.91 6.31
N SER A 261 -23.06 -3.12 7.60
CA SER A 261 -22.06 -4.05 8.10
C SER A 261 -22.40 -5.51 7.73
N ALA A 262 -23.68 -5.88 7.81
CA ALA A 262 -24.11 -7.25 7.57
C ALA A 262 -24.19 -7.62 6.07
N GLN A 263 -24.49 -6.66 5.19
CA GLN A 263 -24.90 -6.99 3.82
C GLN A 263 -24.22 -6.09 2.77
N ILE A 264 -24.37 -4.77 2.87
CA ILE A 264 -23.87 -3.83 1.83
C ILE A 264 -22.34 -3.87 1.74
N ARG A 265 -21.63 -4.07 2.86
CA ARG A 265 -20.17 -4.20 2.88
C ARG A 265 -19.68 -5.35 2.00
N TYR A 266 -20.39 -6.48 1.96
CA TYR A 266 -20.01 -7.64 1.14
C TYR A 266 -20.21 -7.41 -0.36
N LEU A 267 -21.14 -6.53 -0.76
CA LEU A 267 -21.24 -6.06 -2.15
C LEU A 267 -19.94 -5.37 -2.60
N GLY A 268 -19.38 -4.53 -1.72
CA GLY A 268 -18.08 -3.89 -1.94
C GLY A 268 -16.93 -4.90 -2.06
N VAL A 269 -16.89 -5.91 -1.19
CA VAL A 269 -15.90 -7.00 -1.26
C VAL A 269 -16.01 -7.74 -2.60
N GLY A 270 -17.24 -8.03 -3.07
CA GLY A 270 -17.48 -8.65 -4.37
C GLY A 270 -16.96 -7.79 -5.54
N ALA A 271 -17.22 -6.48 -5.51
CA ALA A 271 -16.70 -5.55 -6.51
C ALA A 271 -15.16 -5.50 -6.51
N MET A 272 -14.54 -5.52 -5.33
CA MET A 272 -13.08 -5.59 -5.18
C MET A 272 -12.51 -6.88 -5.76
N LEU A 273 -13.15 -8.03 -5.51
CA LEU A 273 -12.73 -9.33 -6.05
C LEU A 273 -12.83 -9.36 -7.58
N VAL A 274 -13.95 -8.91 -8.15
CA VAL A 274 -14.11 -8.83 -9.62
C VAL A 274 -13.08 -7.87 -10.23
N GLY A 275 -12.87 -6.71 -9.61
CA GLY A 275 -11.87 -5.73 -10.06
C GLY A 275 -10.43 -6.27 -9.98
N GLY A 276 -10.09 -6.99 -8.91
CA GLY A 276 -8.80 -7.64 -8.74
C GLY A 276 -8.54 -8.71 -9.81
N VAL A 277 -9.50 -9.62 -10.02
CA VAL A 277 -9.42 -10.66 -11.07
C VAL A 277 -9.32 -10.04 -12.45
N TRP A 278 -10.14 -9.03 -12.75
CA TRP A 278 -10.10 -8.34 -14.04
C TRP A 278 -8.76 -7.65 -14.28
N THR A 279 -8.18 -7.04 -13.25
CA THR A 279 -6.84 -6.43 -13.31
C THR A 279 -5.81 -7.50 -13.72
N LEU A 280 -5.81 -8.67 -13.09
CA LEU A 280 -4.91 -9.77 -13.46
C LEU A 280 -5.11 -10.22 -14.92
N ILE A 281 -6.36 -10.37 -15.36
CA ILE A 281 -6.70 -10.78 -16.74
C ILE A 281 -6.24 -9.73 -17.76
N SER A 282 -6.41 -8.44 -17.45
CA SER A 282 -6.00 -7.34 -18.33
C SER A 282 -4.47 -7.22 -18.45
N LEU A 283 -3.74 -7.58 -17.40
CA LEU A 283 -2.29 -7.42 -17.33
C LEU A 283 -1.50 -8.64 -17.80
N ARG A 284 -2.17 -9.77 -18.08
CA ARG A 284 -1.53 -11.03 -18.46
C ARG A 284 -0.43 -10.86 -19.52
N ASN A 285 -0.67 -10.06 -20.55
CA ASN A 285 0.28 -9.87 -21.65
C ASN A 285 1.52 -9.08 -21.19
N SER A 286 1.33 -8.02 -20.41
CA SER A 286 2.41 -7.23 -19.81
C SER A 286 3.24 -8.07 -18.85
N LEU A 287 2.58 -8.93 -18.06
CA LEU A 287 3.24 -9.89 -17.17
C LEU A 287 4.12 -10.85 -17.98
N PHE A 288 3.56 -11.55 -18.97
CA PHE A 288 4.32 -12.47 -19.83
C PHE A 288 5.50 -11.79 -20.54
N SER A 289 5.31 -10.54 -21.00
CA SER A 289 6.39 -9.76 -21.61
C SER A 289 7.51 -9.46 -20.59
N GLY A 290 7.16 -9.07 -19.37
CA GLY A 290 8.11 -8.82 -18.27
C GLY A 290 8.93 -10.06 -17.91
N ILE A 291 8.27 -11.23 -17.79
CA ILE A 291 8.97 -12.51 -17.54
C ILE A 291 9.92 -12.83 -18.69
N LYS A 292 9.46 -12.67 -19.95
CA LYS A 292 10.26 -12.96 -21.14
C LYS A 292 11.46 -12.02 -21.29
N SER A 293 11.31 -10.73 -20.98
CA SER A 293 12.42 -9.77 -20.99
C SER A 293 13.43 -10.08 -19.88
N GLY A 294 12.96 -10.39 -18.66
CA GLY A 294 13.81 -10.78 -17.53
C GLY A 294 14.67 -12.02 -17.84
N LEU A 295 14.08 -13.04 -18.49
CA LEU A 295 14.81 -14.23 -18.94
C LEU A 295 15.82 -13.91 -20.06
N LYS A 296 15.47 -13.03 -21.02
CA LYS A 296 16.36 -12.60 -22.11
C LYS A 296 17.49 -11.68 -21.67
N ALA A 297 17.32 -10.89 -20.62
CA ALA A 297 18.39 -10.06 -20.05
C ALA A 297 19.55 -10.92 -19.53
N THR A 298 19.30 -12.21 -19.23
CA THR A 298 20.32 -13.20 -18.86
C THR A 298 21.20 -13.62 -20.05
N SER A 299 20.76 -13.40 -21.30
CA SER A 299 21.46 -13.87 -22.51
C SER A 299 22.25 -12.80 -23.27
N SER A 300 22.22 -11.52 -22.89
CA SER A 300 23.01 -10.46 -23.55
C SER A 300 24.27 -10.12 -22.75
N LEU A 301 25.30 -10.96 -22.88
CA LEU A 301 26.68 -10.61 -22.51
C LEU A 301 27.44 -10.22 -23.78
N ALA A 302 27.48 -8.92 -24.11
CA ALA A 302 28.47 -8.39 -25.04
C ALA A 302 28.68 -6.87 -24.85
N GLY A 303 29.85 -6.50 -24.31
CA GLY A 303 30.69 -5.49 -24.97
C GLY A 303 30.80 -4.08 -24.39
N ALA A 304 29.90 -3.58 -23.54
CA ALA A 304 30.02 -2.22 -23.00
C ALA A 304 29.86 -2.20 -21.48
N LYS A 305 30.73 -1.47 -20.76
CA LYS A 305 30.48 -1.14 -19.35
C LYS A 305 29.19 -0.31 -19.31
N PRO A 306 28.10 -0.82 -18.71
CA PRO A 306 26.87 -0.04 -18.62
C PRO A 306 27.14 1.24 -17.85
N LEU A 307 26.45 2.31 -18.25
CA LEU A 307 26.41 3.58 -17.50
C LEU A 307 26.08 3.28 -16.03
N HIS A 308 26.56 4.11 -15.10
CA HIS A 308 26.25 3.95 -13.66
C HIS A 308 24.74 3.82 -13.41
N THR A 309 23.92 4.50 -14.20
CA THR A 309 22.45 4.43 -14.15
C THR A 309 21.85 3.13 -14.68
N ASP A 310 22.60 2.34 -15.45
CA ASP A 310 22.14 1.09 -16.07
C ASP A 310 22.75 -0.16 -15.40
N GLN A 311 23.43 0.02 -14.26
CA GLN A 311 23.97 -1.08 -13.47
C GLN A 311 22.90 -1.67 -12.55
N ASP A 312 22.54 -2.92 -12.81
CA ASP A 312 21.71 -3.75 -11.94
C ASP A 312 22.56 -4.78 -11.19
N LEU A 313 22.02 -5.32 -10.09
CA LEU A 313 22.61 -6.48 -9.41
C LEU A 313 22.72 -7.65 -10.39
N PRO A 314 23.83 -8.43 -10.34
CA PRO A 314 24.01 -9.55 -11.25
C PRO A 314 22.91 -10.60 -11.01
N MET A 315 22.29 -11.09 -12.09
CA MET A 315 21.16 -12.05 -12.02
C MET A 315 21.47 -13.28 -11.17
N LYS A 316 22.73 -13.75 -11.19
CA LYS A 316 23.17 -14.87 -10.34
C LYS A 316 22.99 -14.56 -8.84
N ALA A 317 23.34 -13.36 -8.39
CA ALA A 317 23.17 -12.97 -6.99
C ALA A 317 21.68 -12.85 -6.61
N ILE A 318 20.85 -12.36 -7.52
CA ILE A 318 19.39 -12.28 -7.31
C ILE A 318 18.80 -13.69 -7.18
N LEU A 319 19.13 -14.61 -8.07
CA LEU A 319 18.67 -16.00 -8.03
C LEU A 319 19.13 -16.70 -6.75
N ILE A 320 20.38 -16.52 -6.34
CA ILE A 320 20.89 -17.04 -5.06
C ILE A 320 20.09 -16.44 -3.90
N GLY A 321 19.86 -15.12 -3.90
CA GLY A 321 19.04 -14.45 -2.90
C GLY A 321 17.63 -15.04 -2.81
N ILE A 322 16.94 -15.22 -3.93
CA ILE A 322 15.60 -15.80 -3.98
C ILE A 322 15.60 -17.19 -3.33
N VAL A 323 16.56 -18.05 -3.68
CA VAL A 323 16.68 -19.39 -3.10
C VAL A 323 16.94 -19.31 -1.59
N VAL A 324 17.88 -18.47 -1.16
CA VAL A 324 18.26 -18.29 0.24
C VAL A 324 17.07 -17.80 1.09
N PHE A 325 16.27 -16.86 0.60
CA PHE A 325 15.08 -16.36 1.31
C PHE A 325 13.84 -17.26 1.18
N THR A 326 13.83 -18.17 0.20
CA THR A 326 12.78 -19.18 0.07
C THR A 326 12.88 -20.25 1.16
N ILE A 327 14.09 -20.65 1.55
CA ILE A 327 14.31 -21.67 2.59
C ILE A 327 13.64 -21.32 3.94
N PRO A 328 13.88 -20.15 4.56
CA PRO A 328 13.23 -19.78 5.82
C PRO A 328 11.71 -19.63 5.65
N LEU A 329 11.23 -19.30 4.46
CA LEU A 329 9.79 -19.23 4.18
C LEU A 329 9.16 -20.63 4.08
N ALA A 330 9.86 -21.60 3.49
CA ALA A 330 9.44 -23.00 3.51
C ALA A 330 9.39 -23.56 4.93
N LEU A 331 10.38 -23.21 5.76
CA LEU A 331 10.40 -23.57 7.18
C LEU A 331 9.26 -22.89 7.94
N LEU A 332 8.94 -21.64 7.61
CA LEU A 332 7.81 -20.91 8.18
C LEU A 332 6.49 -21.61 7.86
N TYR A 333 6.27 -22.02 6.61
CA TYR A 333 5.07 -22.80 6.26
C TYR A 333 5.04 -24.17 6.93
N HIS A 334 6.18 -24.85 7.04
CA HIS A 334 6.27 -26.11 7.77
C HIS A 334 5.91 -25.95 9.25
N ALA A 335 6.37 -24.88 9.90
CA ALA A 335 6.03 -24.59 11.29
C ALA A 335 4.53 -24.28 11.49
N ILE A 336 3.84 -23.77 10.47
CA ILE A 336 2.39 -23.50 10.53
C ILE A 336 1.56 -24.75 10.23
N VAL A 337 1.93 -25.50 9.20
CA VAL A 337 1.10 -26.59 8.63
C VAL A 337 1.48 -27.97 9.18
N GLY A 338 2.72 -28.15 9.67
CA GLY A 338 3.22 -29.41 10.23
C GLY A 338 3.54 -30.50 9.20
N THR A 339 3.18 -30.33 7.92
CA THR A 339 3.42 -31.33 6.86
C THR A 339 4.29 -30.79 5.73
N TRP A 340 5.38 -31.48 5.42
CA TRP A 340 6.34 -31.05 4.40
C TRP A 340 5.75 -31.01 2.99
N GLY A 341 4.89 -31.96 2.63
CA GLY A 341 4.25 -32.00 1.31
C GLY A 341 3.46 -30.72 1.00
N ILE A 342 2.59 -30.31 1.92
CA ILE A 342 1.77 -29.10 1.76
C ILE A 342 2.67 -27.85 1.82
N SER A 343 3.62 -27.82 2.75
CA SER A 343 4.52 -26.66 2.93
C SER A 343 5.37 -26.36 1.70
N LEU A 344 5.89 -27.39 1.03
CA LEU A 344 6.64 -27.24 -0.22
C LEU A 344 5.74 -26.75 -1.36
N ILE A 345 4.54 -27.29 -1.48
CA ILE A 345 3.56 -26.84 -2.48
C ILE A 345 3.22 -25.36 -2.25
N MET A 346 2.91 -24.97 -1.01
CA MET A 346 2.65 -23.57 -0.64
C MET A 346 3.84 -22.66 -0.94
N THR A 347 5.06 -23.14 -0.71
CA THR A 347 6.29 -22.38 -1.01
C THR A 347 6.43 -22.14 -2.52
N ILE A 348 6.21 -23.16 -3.35
CA ILE A 348 6.28 -23.03 -4.81
C ILE A 348 5.20 -22.07 -5.30
N ILE A 349 3.97 -22.22 -4.80
CA ILE A 349 2.86 -21.30 -5.12
C ILE A 349 3.22 -19.87 -4.73
N MET A 350 3.79 -19.66 -3.54
CA MET A 350 4.21 -18.34 -3.07
C MET A 350 5.27 -17.72 -3.99
N ILE A 351 6.30 -18.46 -4.41
CA ILE A 351 7.33 -17.91 -5.32
C ILE A 351 6.70 -17.46 -6.64
N VAL A 352 5.85 -18.30 -7.24
CA VAL A 352 5.22 -18.02 -8.54
C VAL A 352 4.24 -16.86 -8.41
N ALA A 353 3.32 -16.92 -7.44
CA ALA A 353 2.31 -15.90 -7.21
C ALA A 353 2.94 -14.59 -6.73
N GLY A 354 3.92 -14.64 -5.84
CA GLY A 354 4.66 -13.48 -5.35
C GLY A 354 5.38 -12.73 -6.46
N PHE A 355 6.06 -13.44 -7.37
CA PHE A 355 6.67 -12.82 -8.54
C PHE A 355 5.62 -12.19 -9.48
N LEU A 356 4.51 -12.88 -9.72
CA LEU A 356 3.39 -12.36 -10.51
C LEU A 356 2.84 -11.06 -9.90
N PHE A 357 2.57 -11.04 -8.59
CA PHE A 357 1.99 -9.89 -7.91
C PHE A 357 2.96 -8.72 -7.78
N VAL A 358 4.26 -8.96 -7.58
CA VAL A 358 5.27 -7.90 -7.63
C VAL A 358 5.30 -7.27 -9.03
N SER A 359 5.19 -8.08 -10.09
CA SER A 359 5.14 -7.57 -11.47
C SER A 359 3.88 -6.75 -11.77
N VAL A 360 2.70 -7.24 -11.36
CA VAL A 360 1.42 -6.48 -11.45
C VAL A 360 1.52 -5.16 -10.69
N SER A 361 1.97 -5.23 -9.43
CA SER A 361 2.09 -4.08 -8.54
C SER A 361 3.05 -3.03 -9.08
N ALA A 362 4.22 -3.45 -9.59
CA ALA A 362 5.20 -2.55 -10.19
C ALA A 362 4.67 -1.89 -11.47
N TYR A 363 3.93 -2.63 -12.30
CA TYR A 363 3.31 -2.08 -13.51
C TYR A 363 2.22 -1.05 -13.18
N MET A 364 1.34 -1.35 -12.21
CA MET A 364 0.32 -0.41 -11.71
C MET A 364 0.96 0.85 -11.13
N ALA A 365 1.99 0.70 -10.28
CA ALA A 365 2.74 1.84 -9.76
C ALA A 365 3.39 2.68 -10.88
N GLY A 366 3.84 2.04 -11.96
CA GLY A 366 4.38 2.70 -13.15
C GLY A 366 3.36 3.52 -13.94
N LEU A 367 2.08 3.10 -13.96
CA LEU A 367 1.01 3.79 -14.69
C LEU A 367 0.31 4.87 -13.87
N VAL A 368 -0.12 4.52 -12.65
CA VAL A 368 -1.05 5.35 -11.85
C VAL A 368 -0.47 5.81 -10.50
N GLY A 369 0.76 5.41 -10.17
CA GLY A 369 1.37 5.66 -8.87
C GLY A 369 1.09 4.55 -7.86
N SER A 370 1.90 4.47 -6.80
CA SER A 370 1.76 3.47 -5.74
C SER A 370 0.54 3.71 -4.86
N SER A 371 0.11 4.96 -4.69
CA SER A 371 -1.08 5.30 -3.88
C SER A 371 -2.38 4.73 -4.45
N ASN A 372 -2.41 4.54 -5.78
CA ASN A 372 -3.58 4.08 -6.53
C ASN A 372 -3.45 2.63 -6.98
N ASN A 373 -2.42 1.93 -6.50
CA ASN A 373 -2.21 0.53 -6.80
C ASN A 373 -3.32 -0.30 -6.10
N PRO A 374 -4.06 -1.16 -6.83
CA PRO A 374 -5.17 -1.94 -6.28
C PRO A 374 -4.68 -3.12 -5.40
N VAL A 375 -3.78 -2.85 -4.46
CA VAL A 375 -3.14 -3.87 -3.59
C VAL A 375 -4.19 -4.66 -2.81
N SER A 376 -5.23 -4.00 -2.32
CA SER A 376 -6.32 -4.64 -1.58
C SER A 376 -7.07 -5.66 -2.43
N GLY A 377 -7.50 -5.29 -3.64
CA GLY A 377 -8.19 -6.20 -4.57
C GLY A 377 -7.30 -7.36 -5.01
N ILE A 378 -6.03 -7.09 -5.31
CA ILE A 378 -5.05 -8.12 -5.65
C ILE A 378 -4.84 -9.11 -4.49
N THR A 379 -4.76 -8.61 -3.26
CA THR A 379 -4.60 -9.42 -2.05
C THR A 379 -5.80 -10.33 -1.81
N ILE A 380 -7.02 -9.81 -1.97
CA ILE A 380 -8.25 -10.60 -1.84
C ILE A 380 -8.28 -11.74 -2.85
N CYS A 381 -7.83 -11.53 -4.10
CA CYS A 381 -7.78 -12.59 -5.10
C CYS A 381 -6.80 -13.73 -4.78
N THR A 382 -5.92 -13.56 -3.79
CA THR A 382 -4.97 -14.61 -3.36
C THR A 382 -5.54 -15.57 -2.32
N ILE A 383 -6.66 -15.20 -1.72
CA ILE A 383 -7.42 -15.95 -0.71
C ILE A 383 -8.56 -16.66 -1.44
#